data_AF-A0A254U687-F1
#
_entry.id   AF-A0A254U687-F1
#
_cell.length_a   1.000
_cell.length_b   1.000
_cell.length_c   1.000
_cell.angle_alpha   90.00
_cell.angle_beta   90.00
_cell.angle_gamma   90.00
#
_symmetry.space_group_name_H-M   'P 1'
#
loop_
_entity.id
_entity.type
_entity.pdbx_description
1 polymer ?
#
loop_
_entity_poly.entity_id
_entity_poly.type
_entity_poly.pdbx_seq_one_letter_code
_entity_poly.pdbx_strand_id
1 'polypeptide(L)'
;MDEKKTYLASKEAKYALGTHRGPLPTEGLEIEHVETANSISLEPVKRTRSQTLRRHWARFWCCYAFWGIIFLAIFLPIFFCVIIPAIAQRVLDNGTLVLVHADVLQPRPNSIMLSINSALKLPISFPVRMDNLTLSLFNRFLPENNTWAKLYMDGATISGNTTLSVDDQFTPLDVYQWTQYVRSVVFEAHAPLSVKAPVTAYIGKLKSHITLNKDIKQNTLNSFAGFSISDPKLLLPAESDGTNLVANATLPNPSVMTLEIGNTTLNLLSGNLTLGNCTLNNLMLRPGNHSTPVRGILDLGTLIENIGPILSEQSDSIKEGYLSLTAVGANVEYEGVQVPYYTEVMKNLTMTAKVPLGSLVTNTLSGILHPNGTNIFAGLNMTTDSGETFTVGEDKADGGSDGASLGRRALKMLGQEERRDEVVDVLKALMKRGAYEI
;
A
#
# COMPACT_ATOMS: atom_id res chain seq x y z
N MET A 1 -94.09 0.87 24.70
CA MET A 1 -94.41 -0.27 23.83
C MET A 1 -93.07 -0.87 23.45
N ASP A 2 -92.58 -2.00 23.95
CA ASP A 2 -93.11 -3.12 24.72
C ASP A 2 -91.95 -3.69 25.56
N GLU A 3 -92.06 -3.81 26.88
CA GLU A 3 -92.70 -4.85 27.68
C GLU A 3 -91.70 -5.93 28.14
N LYS A 4 -91.51 -5.92 29.46
CA LYS A 4 -90.59 -6.70 30.28
C LYS A 4 -91.20 -8.09 30.49
N LYS A 5 -90.57 -9.18 30.02
CA LYS A 5 -91.00 -10.54 30.35
C LYS A 5 -90.15 -11.15 31.46
N THR A 6 -90.82 -11.25 32.61
CA THR A 6 -90.41 -11.83 33.88
C THR A 6 -90.34 -13.36 33.75
N TYR A 7 -89.15 -13.94 33.81
CA TYR A 7 -88.94 -15.39 33.87
C TYR A 7 -89.05 -15.88 35.33
N LEU A 8 -90.25 -15.87 35.88
CA LEU A 8 -90.58 -16.57 37.12
C LEU A 8 -91.96 -17.20 36.99
N ALA A 9 -92.01 -18.32 36.27
CA ALA A 9 -93.17 -19.21 36.22
C ALA A 9 -92.68 -20.64 36.02
N SER A 10 -92.09 -21.24 37.04
CA SER A 10 -91.99 -22.70 37.14
C SER A 10 -92.43 -23.17 38.52
N LYS A 11 -93.16 -24.29 38.48
CA LYS A 11 -94.05 -24.84 39.51
C LYS A 11 -93.30 -25.64 40.61
N GLU A 12 -92.04 -25.31 40.88
CA GLU A 12 -91.16 -26.09 41.78
C GLU A 12 -90.82 -25.41 43.11
N ALA A 13 -91.31 -24.18 43.34
CA ALA A 13 -91.07 -23.45 44.60
C ALA A 13 -92.17 -23.67 45.66
N LYS A 14 -92.74 -24.88 45.79
CA LYS A 14 -93.86 -25.13 46.73
C LYS A 14 -93.80 -26.39 47.60
N TYR A 15 -92.73 -27.18 47.56
CA TYR A 15 -92.54 -28.34 48.43
C TYR A 15 -91.03 -28.61 48.52
N ALA A 16 -90.33 -28.86 49.61
CA ALA A 16 -90.60 -28.91 51.04
C ALA A 16 -89.22 -29.14 51.69
N LEU A 17 -88.88 -28.48 52.80
CA LEU A 17 -88.06 -29.04 53.89
C LEU A 17 -88.02 -28.00 55.02
N GLY A 18 -88.96 -28.11 55.96
CA GLY A 18 -89.04 -27.21 57.10
C GLY A 18 -90.10 -27.58 58.14
N THR A 19 -90.66 -28.78 58.06
CA THR A 19 -91.70 -29.30 58.95
C THR A 19 -91.09 -30.34 59.89
N HIS A 20 -90.29 -29.90 60.86
CA HIS A 20 -90.07 -30.60 62.13
C HIS A 20 -89.46 -29.59 63.12
N ARG A 21 -90.26 -28.60 63.52
CA ARG A 21 -90.01 -27.85 64.76
C ARG A 21 -90.70 -28.63 65.88
N GLY A 22 -89.91 -29.41 66.62
CA GLY A 22 -90.33 -29.98 67.90
C GLY A 22 -90.47 -28.87 68.96
N PRO A 23 -91.30 -29.08 70.00
CA PRO A 23 -91.60 -28.04 70.98
C PRO A 23 -90.42 -27.85 71.97
N LEU A 24 -90.19 -26.60 72.36
CA LEU A 24 -89.48 -26.18 73.59
C LEU A 24 -90.45 -25.26 74.35
N PRO A 25 -90.42 -25.12 75.69
CA PRO A 25 -89.27 -25.42 76.58
C PRO A 25 -89.64 -26.08 77.93
N THR A 26 -88.63 -26.63 78.62
CA THR A 26 -88.59 -26.61 80.09
C THR A 26 -87.14 -26.51 80.56
N GLU A 27 -86.88 -25.39 81.21
CA GLU A 27 -85.88 -25.08 82.25
C GLU A 27 -84.51 -25.77 82.27
N GLY A 28 -83.47 -24.92 82.21
CA GLY A 28 -82.28 -24.99 83.05
C GLY A 28 -81.21 -26.01 82.67
N LEU A 29 -80.26 -25.62 81.81
CA LEU A 29 -78.86 -26.02 81.95
C LEU A 29 -77.94 -25.15 81.10
N GLU A 30 -76.93 -24.54 81.74
CA GLU A 30 -75.77 -23.93 81.10
C GLU A 30 -74.92 -25.00 80.42
N ILE A 31 -74.67 -24.89 79.11
CA ILE A 31 -73.53 -25.55 78.43
C ILE A 31 -73.01 -24.65 77.30
N GLU A 32 -71.90 -24.00 77.62
CA GLU A 32 -70.63 -23.99 76.87
C GLU A 32 -70.50 -23.28 75.51
N HIS A 33 -69.41 -22.52 75.48
CA HIS A 33 -68.85 -21.67 74.44
C HIS A 33 -68.52 -22.46 73.16
N VAL A 34 -69.17 -22.13 72.05
CA VAL A 34 -68.74 -22.57 70.71
C VAL A 34 -68.16 -21.37 69.97
N GLU A 35 -66.84 -21.40 69.82
CA GLU A 35 -66.07 -20.50 68.97
C GLU A 35 -66.69 -20.45 67.58
N THR A 36 -67.24 -19.28 67.22
CA THR A 36 -67.72 -19.06 65.85
C THR A 36 -66.49 -18.82 64.99
N ALA A 37 -66.05 -19.89 64.32
CA ALA A 37 -65.01 -19.86 63.31
C ALA A 37 -65.28 -18.77 62.26
N ASN A 38 -64.33 -17.84 62.16
CA ASN A 38 -63.99 -17.04 60.97
C ASN A 38 -65.15 -16.72 60.01
N SER A 39 -65.84 -15.62 60.29
CA SER A 39 -66.58 -14.88 59.28
C SER A 39 -65.66 -14.53 58.11
N ILE A 40 -65.82 -15.21 56.98
CA ILE A 40 -65.13 -14.87 55.72
C ILE A 40 -65.75 -13.55 55.23
N SER A 41 -65.08 -12.44 55.53
CA SER A 41 -65.36 -11.14 54.92
C SER A 41 -65.07 -11.21 53.41
N LEU A 42 -66.12 -11.03 52.60
CA LEU A 42 -66.09 -10.97 51.14
C LEU A 42 -65.97 -9.52 50.64
N GLU A 43 -65.02 -8.74 51.18
CA GLU A 43 -64.64 -7.46 50.56
C GLU A 43 -63.40 -7.62 49.67
N PRO A 44 -63.44 -7.18 48.39
CA PRO A 44 -62.29 -7.24 47.51
C PRO A 44 -61.26 -6.20 47.95
N VAL A 45 -60.30 -6.62 48.78
CA VAL A 45 -59.13 -5.81 49.14
C VAL A 45 -58.42 -5.37 47.84
N LYS A 46 -58.38 -4.07 47.55
CA LYS A 46 -57.58 -3.51 46.45
C LYS A 46 -56.10 -3.72 46.76
N ARG A 47 -55.52 -4.76 46.15
CA ARG A 47 -54.12 -5.16 46.35
C ARG A 47 -53.18 -4.25 45.56
N THR A 48 -52.03 -3.96 46.14
CA THR A 48 -50.96 -3.18 45.48
C THR A 48 -50.24 -4.03 44.42
N ARG A 49 -49.79 -3.41 43.32
CA ARG A 49 -49.15 -4.10 42.17
C ARG A 49 -47.95 -4.97 42.58
N SER A 50 -47.22 -4.59 43.62
CA SER A 50 -46.08 -5.34 44.16
C SER A 50 -46.50 -6.63 44.87
N GLN A 51 -47.59 -6.62 45.63
CA GLN A 51 -48.13 -7.82 46.31
C GLN A 51 -48.68 -8.84 45.31
N THR A 52 -49.27 -8.38 44.20
CA THR A 52 -49.71 -9.25 43.10
C THR A 52 -48.55 -9.86 42.33
N LEU A 53 -47.48 -9.10 42.05
CA LEU A 53 -46.29 -9.61 41.35
C LEU A 53 -45.57 -10.68 42.17
N ARG A 54 -45.41 -10.44 43.48
CA ARG A 54 -44.74 -11.37 44.41
C ARG A 54 -45.50 -12.69 44.53
N ARG A 55 -46.84 -12.65 44.58
CA ARG A 55 -47.67 -13.87 44.59
C ARG A 55 -47.65 -14.58 43.23
N HIS A 56 -47.56 -13.85 42.12
CA HIS A 56 -47.43 -14.42 40.78
C HIS A 56 -46.10 -15.16 40.60
N TRP A 57 -44.98 -14.56 41.02
CA TRP A 57 -43.67 -15.19 41.06
C TRP A 57 -43.64 -16.41 41.97
N ALA A 58 -44.21 -16.33 43.18
CA ALA A 58 -44.28 -17.49 44.08
C ALA A 58 -45.19 -18.61 43.57
N ARG A 59 -46.26 -18.28 42.82
CA ARG A 59 -47.22 -19.26 42.28
C ARG A 59 -46.71 -19.96 41.02
N PHE A 60 -46.00 -19.25 40.15
CA PHE A 60 -45.53 -19.76 38.85
C PHE A 60 -44.02 -19.97 38.79
N TRP A 61 -43.34 -20.02 39.95
CA TRP A 61 -41.88 -20.14 40.01
C TRP A 61 -41.36 -21.36 39.22
N CYS A 62 -42.04 -22.51 39.28
CA CYS A 62 -41.70 -23.70 38.49
C CYS A 62 -41.74 -23.46 36.98
N CYS A 63 -42.74 -22.71 36.49
CA CYS A 63 -42.86 -22.40 35.06
C CYS A 63 -41.73 -21.45 34.61
N TYR A 64 -41.40 -20.44 35.41
CA TYR A 64 -40.27 -19.55 35.11
C TYR A 64 -38.93 -20.26 35.21
N ALA A 65 -38.76 -21.18 36.16
CA ALA A 65 -37.56 -22.01 36.26
C ALA A 65 -37.40 -22.92 35.03
N PHE A 66 -38.49 -23.59 34.61
CA PHE A 66 -38.50 -24.45 33.42
C PHE A 66 -38.18 -23.66 32.14
N TRP A 67 -38.91 -22.57 31.87
CA TRP A 67 -38.65 -21.71 30.71
C TRP A 67 -37.29 -21.01 30.79
N GLY A 68 -36.84 -20.67 31.99
CA GLY A 68 -35.51 -20.10 32.23
C GLY A 68 -34.39 -21.07 31.88
N ILE A 69 -34.53 -22.35 32.22
CA ILE A 69 -33.57 -23.40 31.83
C ILE A 69 -33.59 -23.58 30.31
N ILE A 70 -34.75 -23.66 29.68
CA ILE A 70 -34.87 -23.78 28.21
C ILE A 70 -34.22 -22.56 27.53
N PHE A 71 -34.54 -21.36 28.01
CA PHE A 71 -33.98 -20.12 27.50
C PHE A 71 -32.45 -20.14 27.64
N LEU A 72 -31.90 -20.50 28.80
CA LEU A 72 -30.46 -20.54 29.01
C LEU A 72 -29.78 -21.61 28.15
N ALA A 73 -30.41 -22.78 28.00
CA ALA A 73 -29.91 -23.87 27.17
C ALA A 73 -29.83 -23.50 25.68
N ILE A 74 -30.71 -22.62 25.20
CA ILE A 74 -30.70 -22.10 23.82
C ILE A 74 -29.80 -20.86 23.70
N PHE A 75 -29.93 -19.92 24.64
CA PHE A 75 -29.23 -18.64 24.64
C PHE A 75 -27.73 -18.82 24.79
N LEU A 76 -27.28 -19.70 25.68
CA LEU A 76 -25.85 -19.85 25.98
C LEU A 76 -25.06 -20.35 24.75
N PRO A 77 -25.47 -21.42 24.03
CA PRO A 77 -24.82 -21.80 22.77
C PRO A 77 -24.84 -20.68 21.73
N ILE A 78 -25.97 -20.00 21.52
CA ILE A 78 -26.07 -18.91 20.54
C ILE A 78 -25.12 -17.76 20.91
N PHE A 79 -25.13 -17.34 22.18
CA PHE A 79 -24.31 -16.25 22.66
C PHE A 79 -22.81 -16.54 22.51
N PHE A 80 -22.36 -17.70 22.98
CA PHE A 80 -20.94 -18.05 22.95
C PHE A 80 -20.43 -18.49 21.57
N CYS A 81 -21.23 -19.22 20.78
CA CYS A 81 -20.78 -19.76 19.49
C CYS A 81 -21.05 -18.85 18.29
N VAL A 82 -22.02 -17.92 18.37
CA VAL A 82 -22.39 -17.06 17.23
C VAL A 82 -22.16 -15.58 17.55
N ILE A 83 -22.69 -15.08 18.67
CA ILE A 83 -22.65 -13.64 18.96
C ILE A 83 -21.21 -13.18 19.26
N ILE A 84 -20.47 -13.89 20.11
CA ILE A 84 -19.09 -13.51 20.46
C ILE A 84 -18.15 -13.53 19.23
N PRO A 85 -18.07 -14.60 18.42
CA PRO A 85 -17.25 -14.59 17.22
C PRO A 85 -17.64 -13.51 16.22
N ALA A 86 -18.94 -13.24 16.04
CA ALA A 86 -19.41 -12.17 15.16
C ALA A 86 -18.98 -10.77 15.64
N ILE A 87 -19.03 -10.51 16.95
CA ILE A 87 -18.53 -9.26 17.53
C ILE A 87 -17.01 -9.16 17.35
N ALA A 88 -16.27 -10.25 17.63
CA ALA A 88 -14.82 -10.28 17.46
C ALA A 88 -14.41 -10.00 16.00
N GLN A 89 -15.12 -10.60 15.03
CA GLN A 89 -14.92 -10.34 13.61
C GLN A 89 -15.19 -8.85 13.28
N ARG A 90 -16.31 -8.29 13.75
CA ARG A 90 -16.63 -6.87 13.53
C ARG A 90 -15.59 -5.92 14.13
N VAL A 91 -15.02 -6.25 15.29
CA VAL A 91 -13.94 -5.46 15.91
C VAL A 91 -12.68 -5.51 15.04
N LEU A 92 -12.32 -6.68 14.51
CA LEU A 92 -11.19 -6.83 13.59
C LEU A 92 -11.44 -6.06 12.28
N ASP A 93 -12.64 -6.18 11.70
CA ASP A 93 -13.02 -5.53 10.45
C ASP A 93 -12.99 -4.00 10.58
N ASN A 94 -13.46 -3.46 11.71
CA ASN A 94 -13.39 -2.03 12.02
C ASN A 94 -12.00 -1.58 12.50
N GLY A 95 -11.10 -2.51 12.80
CA GLY A 95 -9.72 -2.23 13.17
C GLY A 95 -8.94 -1.56 12.05
N THR A 96 -8.05 -0.63 12.42
CA THR A 96 -7.14 0.03 11.48
C THR A 96 -5.83 -0.75 11.44
N LEU A 97 -5.46 -1.22 10.25
CA LEU A 97 -4.18 -1.87 9.98
C LEU A 97 -3.42 -1.02 8.96
N VAL A 98 -2.24 -0.54 9.33
CA VAL A 98 -1.38 0.26 8.46
C VAL A 98 -0.03 -0.42 8.31
N LEU A 99 0.53 -0.35 7.10
CA LEU A 99 1.92 -0.72 6.86
C LEU A 99 2.79 0.44 7.35
N VAL A 100 3.68 0.16 8.31
CA VAL A 100 4.60 1.15 8.86
C VAL A 100 5.90 1.15 8.06
N HIS A 101 6.40 -0.04 7.76
CA HIS A 101 7.66 -0.25 7.05
C HIS A 101 7.67 -1.65 6.44
N ALA A 102 8.33 -1.83 5.30
CA ALA A 102 8.63 -3.15 4.77
C ALA A 102 9.96 -3.16 4.04
N ASP A 103 10.69 -4.27 4.12
CA ASP A 103 11.91 -4.49 3.36
C ASP A 103 11.73 -5.70 2.46
N VAL A 104 11.96 -5.50 1.16
CA VAL A 104 12.02 -6.56 0.16
C VAL A 104 13.48 -6.64 -0.30
N LEU A 105 14.21 -7.58 0.29
CA LEU A 105 15.65 -7.73 0.12
C LEU A 105 15.98 -9.06 -0.56
N GLN A 106 17.22 -9.16 -1.04
CA GLN A 106 17.78 -10.37 -1.66
C GLN A 106 16.85 -10.98 -2.73
N PRO A 107 16.49 -10.21 -3.78
CA PRO A 107 15.59 -10.69 -4.81
C PRO A 107 16.22 -11.86 -5.59
N ARG A 108 15.66 -13.06 -5.38
CA ARG A 108 16.01 -14.28 -6.13
C ARG A 108 14.90 -14.60 -7.13
N PRO A 109 15.13 -15.46 -8.14
CA PRO A 109 14.13 -15.76 -9.16
C PRO A 109 12.78 -16.26 -8.63
N ASN A 110 12.77 -16.93 -7.47
CA ASN A 110 11.57 -17.57 -6.89
C ASN A 110 11.38 -17.26 -5.38
N SER A 111 12.14 -16.34 -4.81
CA SER A 111 12.12 -16.03 -3.39
C SER A 111 12.67 -14.64 -3.10
N ILE A 112 12.32 -14.11 -1.93
CA ILE A 112 12.81 -12.84 -1.38
C ILE A 112 13.08 -13.02 0.11
N MET A 113 13.85 -12.10 0.69
CA MET A 113 13.88 -11.86 2.12
C MET A 113 12.88 -10.74 2.44
N LEU A 114 11.85 -11.05 3.22
CA LEU A 114 10.75 -10.13 3.49
C LEU A 114 10.68 -9.77 4.96
N SER A 115 10.73 -8.47 5.24
CA SER A 115 10.44 -7.89 6.55
C SER A 115 9.21 -7.00 6.44
N ILE A 116 8.25 -7.13 7.36
CA ILE A 116 7.03 -6.33 7.39
C ILE A 116 6.76 -5.87 8.82
N ASN A 117 6.63 -4.56 8.98
CA ASN A 117 6.18 -3.91 10.20
C ASN A 117 4.84 -3.22 9.94
N SER A 118 3.83 -3.59 10.73
CA SER A 118 2.50 -3.03 10.64
C SER A 118 2.01 -2.55 11.99
N ALA A 119 1.17 -1.53 12.02
CA ALA A 119 0.51 -1.08 13.23
C ALA A 119 -0.97 -1.43 13.17
N LEU A 120 -1.43 -2.20 14.16
CA LEU A 120 -2.80 -2.61 14.32
C LEU A 120 -3.42 -1.87 15.52
N LYS A 121 -4.50 -1.14 15.25
CA LYS A 121 -5.32 -0.48 16.26
C LYS A 121 -6.73 -1.05 16.22
N LEU A 122 -7.14 -1.67 17.32
CA LEU A 122 -8.51 -2.16 17.49
C LEU A 122 -9.38 -1.10 18.18
N PRO A 123 -10.67 -0.97 17.84
CA PRO A 123 -11.61 -0.02 18.45
C PRO A 123 -12.11 -0.48 19.83
N ILE A 124 -11.22 -1.03 20.66
CA ILE A 124 -11.52 -1.56 21.99
C ILE A 124 -10.38 -1.19 22.95
N SER A 125 -10.72 -1.06 24.23
CA SER A 125 -9.77 -0.59 25.26
C SER A 125 -9.12 -1.71 26.07
N PHE A 126 -9.49 -2.98 25.83
CA PHE A 126 -8.93 -4.13 26.56
C PHE A 126 -7.99 -4.94 25.66
N PRO A 127 -6.98 -5.61 26.25
CA PRO A 127 -6.01 -6.37 25.48
C PRO A 127 -6.62 -7.62 24.84
N VAL A 128 -6.22 -7.90 23.60
CA VAL A 128 -6.59 -9.10 22.85
C VAL A 128 -5.33 -9.89 22.54
N ARG A 129 -5.26 -11.14 23.01
CA ARG A 129 -4.16 -12.04 22.66
C ARG A 129 -4.47 -12.78 21.37
N MET A 130 -3.52 -12.89 20.47
CA MET A 130 -3.59 -13.73 19.28
C MET A 130 -2.55 -14.84 19.38
N ASP A 131 -2.90 -16.02 18.91
CA ASP A 131 -1.91 -17.11 18.72
C ASP A 131 -1.04 -16.82 17.48
N ASN A 132 -0.02 -17.65 17.27
CA ASN A 132 0.75 -17.63 16.04
C ASN A 132 -0.16 -17.83 14.83
N LEU A 133 0.17 -17.19 13.71
CA LEU A 133 -0.66 -17.25 12.52
C LEU A 133 0.16 -17.16 11.24
N THR A 134 -0.42 -17.69 10.17
CA THR A 134 0.14 -17.62 8.82
C THR A 134 -0.64 -16.59 8.02
N LEU A 135 0.04 -15.52 7.62
CA LEU A 135 -0.47 -14.47 6.75
C LEU A 135 -0.30 -14.92 5.30
N SER A 136 -1.40 -15.05 4.56
CA SER A 136 -1.37 -15.17 3.11
C SER A 136 -1.41 -13.78 2.50
N LEU A 137 -0.38 -13.43 1.73
CA LEU A 137 -0.32 -12.20 0.97
C LEU A 137 -0.77 -12.50 -0.46
N PHE A 138 -1.73 -11.74 -0.99
CA PHE A 138 -2.44 -12.13 -2.21
C PHE A 138 -2.89 -10.95 -3.06
N ASN A 139 -3.25 -11.24 -4.31
CA ASN A 139 -3.82 -10.28 -5.25
C ASN A 139 -5.35 -10.40 -5.27
N ARG A 140 -6.06 -9.53 -4.55
CA ARG A 140 -7.52 -9.63 -4.42
C ARG A 140 -8.28 -9.60 -5.76
N PHE A 141 -7.77 -8.88 -6.75
CA PHE A 141 -8.42 -8.70 -8.05
C PHE A 141 -8.27 -9.91 -8.98
N LEU A 142 -7.42 -10.89 -8.64
CA LEU A 142 -7.20 -12.08 -9.44
C LEU A 142 -8.05 -13.26 -8.92
N PRO A 143 -8.46 -14.18 -9.81
CA PRO A 143 -9.29 -15.35 -9.47
C PRO A 143 -8.56 -16.33 -8.53
N GLU A 144 -9.21 -17.45 -8.18
CA GLU A 144 -8.69 -18.41 -7.19
C GLU A 144 -7.22 -18.84 -7.46
N ASN A 145 -6.45 -19.04 -6.37
CA ASN A 145 -4.97 -19.16 -6.32
C ASN A 145 -4.20 -17.84 -6.57
N ASN A 146 -4.63 -16.77 -5.91
CA ASN A 146 -4.03 -15.43 -6.01
C ASN A 146 -2.99 -15.11 -4.92
N THR A 147 -2.58 -16.09 -4.11
CA THR A 147 -1.59 -15.87 -3.04
C THR A 147 -0.19 -15.87 -3.64
N TRP A 148 0.56 -14.78 -3.42
CA TRP A 148 1.94 -14.67 -3.89
C TRP A 148 2.98 -15.08 -2.84
N ALA A 149 2.66 -14.98 -1.54
CA ALA A 149 3.52 -15.44 -0.46
C ALA A 149 2.75 -15.81 0.82
N LYS A 150 3.45 -16.52 1.71
CA LYS A 150 3.02 -16.76 3.08
C LYS A 150 4.07 -16.25 4.06
N LEU A 151 3.62 -15.55 5.10
CA LEU A 151 4.46 -15.14 6.23
C LEU A 151 4.00 -15.79 7.51
N TYR A 152 4.95 -16.23 8.31
CA TYR A 152 4.71 -16.75 9.65
C TYR A 152 4.96 -15.63 10.65
N MET A 153 3.98 -15.39 11.52
CA MET A 153 4.03 -14.35 12.54
C MET A 153 3.73 -14.97 13.90
N ASP A 154 4.52 -14.59 14.90
CA ASP A 154 4.34 -15.04 16.27
C ASP A 154 3.08 -14.45 16.91
N GLY A 155 2.60 -15.14 17.94
CA GLY A 155 1.47 -14.67 18.72
C GLY A 155 1.78 -13.36 19.43
N ALA A 156 0.85 -12.41 19.40
CA ALA A 156 1.01 -11.08 19.97
C ALA A 156 -0.20 -10.70 20.83
N THR A 157 0.01 -9.82 21.81
CA THR A 157 -1.08 -9.20 22.57
C THR A 157 -1.29 -7.78 22.07
N ILE A 158 -2.44 -7.53 21.45
CA ILE A 158 -2.83 -6.22 20.96
C ILE A 158 -3.46 -5.43 22.09
N SER A 159 -2.89 -4.28 22.40
CA SER A 159 -3.45 -3.32 23.35
C SER A 159 -3.27 -1.91 22.80
N GLY A 160 -4.38 -1.21 22.54
CA GLY A 160 -4.34 0.11 21.92
C GLY A 160 -3.76 0.07 20.51
N ASN A 161 -2.67 0.80 20.30
CA ASN A 161 -1.90 0.77 19.05
C ASN A 161 -0.70 -0.17 19.23
N THR A 162 -0.68 -1.29 18.52
CA THR A 162 0.36 -2.32 18.67
C THR A 162 1.05 -2.57 17.34
N THR A 163 2.37 -2.58 17.36
CA THR A 163 3.19 -2.95 16.20
C THR A 163 3.32 -4.46 16.11
N LEU A 164 3.06 -4.99 14.93
CA LEU A 164 3.22 -6.39 14.56
C LEU A 164 4.33 -6.47 13.53
N SER A 165 5.27 -7.38 13.75
CA SER A 165 6.54 -7.44 13.03
C SER A 165 6.81 -8.87 12.57
N VAL A 166 7.35 -8.97 11.37
CA VAL A 166 7.96 -10.17 10.79
C VAL A 166 9.27 -9.68 10.22
N ASP A 167 10.40 -10.18 10.71
CA ASP A 167 11.72 -9.68 10.34
C ASP A 167 12.53 -10.78 9.64
N ASP A 168 13.18 -10.41 8.54
CA ASP A 168 14.15 -11.21 7.77
C ASP A 168 13.67 -12.64 7.49
N GLN A 169 12.44 -12.77 7.01
CA GLN A 169 11.86 -14.06 6.69
C GLN A 169 12.11 -14.44 5.24
N PHE A 170 12.81 -15.56 5.04
CA PHE A 170 12.92 -16.19 3.72
C PHE A 170 11.54 -16.58 3.22
N THR A 171 11.16 -16.02 2.08
CA THR A 171 9.79 -16.07 1.58
C THR A 171 9.78 -16.61 0.15
N PRO A 172 9.40 -17.89 -0.04
CA PRO A 172 9.11 -18.44 -1.36
C PRO A 172 7.93 -17.73 -2.03
N LEU A 173 8.03 -17.54 -3.35
CA LEU A 173 7.06 -16.78 -4.13
C LEU A 173 6.32 -17.67 -5.13
N ASP A 174 5.02 -17.41 -5.31
CA ASP A 174 4.38 -17.65 -6.60
C ASP A 174 4.80 -16.52 -7.54
N VAL A 175 5.72 -16.83 -8.45
CA VAL A 175 6.36 -15.83 -9.30
C VAL A 175 5.35 -15.07 -10.16
N TYR A 176 4.34 -15.73 -10.70
CA TYR A 176 3.35 -15.08 -11.54
C TYR A 176 2.52 -14.07 -10.72
N GLN A 177 2.01 -14.50 -9.57
CA GLN A 177 1.23 -13.62 -8.69
C GLN A 177 2.09 -12.49 -8.14
N TRP A 178 3.34 -12.77 -7.78
CA TRP A 178 4.28 -11.75 -7.33
C TRP A 178 4.56 -10.71 -8.43
N THR A 179 4.79 -11.12 -9.68
CA THR A 179 4.96 -10.20 -10.82
C THR A 179 3.76 -9.26 -10.96
N GLN A 180 2.52 -9.75 -10.79
CA GLN A 180 1.33 -8.89 -10.84
C GLN A 180 1.32 -7.87 -9.69
N TYR A 181 1.70 -8.28 -8.48
CA TYR A 181 1.81 -7.36 -7.35
C TYR A 181 2.91 -6.31 -7.57
N VAL A 182 4.10 -6.72 -8.02
CA VAL A 182 5.20 -5.82 -8.36
C VAL A 182 4.77 -4.83 -9.44
N ARG A 183 4.04 -5.28 -10.47
CA ARG A 183 3.49 -4.41 -11.51
C ARG A 183 2.60 -3.32 -10.90
N SER A 184 1.64 -3.67 -10.05
CA SER A 184 0.79 -2.68 -9.40
C SER A 184 1.60 -1.73 -8.51
N VAL A 185 2.58 -2.23 -7.75
CA VAL A 185 3.47 -1.39 -6.93
C VAL A 185 4.30 -0.42 -7.78
N VAL A 186 4.76 -0.83 -8.96
CA VAL A 186 5.58 0.02 -9.84
C VAL A 186 4.73 1.07 -10.54
N PHE A 187 3.56 0.71 -11.08
CA PHE A 187 2.80 1.58 -11.98
C PHE A 187 1.67 2.38 -11.31
N GLU A 188 1.14 1.92 -10.18
CA GLU A 188 0.04 2.61 -9.50
C GLU A 188 0.57 3.51 -8.37
N ALA A 189 -0.20 4.55 -8.03
CA ALA A 189 0.13 5.44 -6.91
C ALA A 189 -0.23 4.84 -5.54
N HIS A 190 -1.24 3.97 -5.50
CA HIS A 190 -1.81 3.44 -4.26
C HIS A 190 -2.19 1.95 -4.34
N ALA A 191 -1.27 1.08 -4.79
CA ALA A 191 -1.56 -0.35 -4.86
C ALA A 191 -1.71 -0.96 -3.46
N PRO A 192 -2.84 -1.60 -3.13
CA PRO A 192 -3.07 -2.15 -1.79
C PRO A 192 -2.29 -3.44 -1.54
N LEU A 193 -1.78 -3.61 -0.33
CA LEU A 193 -1.26 -4.90 0.15
C LEU A 193 -2.42 -5.70 0.77
N SER A 194 -2.88 -6.74 0.06
CA SER A 194 -3.99 -7.57 0.55
C SER A 194 -3.47 -8.73 1.40
N VAL A 195 -4.05 -8.91 2.59
CA VAL A 195 -3.65 -9.92 3.56
C VAL A 195 -4.85 -10.73 4.05
N LYS A 196 -4.69 -12.05 4.12
CA LYS A 196 -5.70 -12.97 4.64
C LYS A 196 -5.07 -13.97 5.61
N ALA A 197 -5.69 -14.18 6.76
CA ALA A 197 -5.25 -15.20 7.71
C ALA A 197 -6.41 -15.70 8.58
N PRO A 198 -6.48 -16.99 8.90
CA PRO A 198 -7.24 -17.45 10.05
C PRO A 198 -6.57 -16.95 11.33
N VAL A 199 -7.34 -16.37 12.24
CA VAL A 199 -6.84 -15.82 13.51
C VAL A 199 -7.60 -16.47 14.65
N THR A 200 -6.85 -16.97 15.64
CA THR A 200 -7.42 -17.39 16.92
C THR A 200 -7.12 -16.31 17.95
N ALA A 201 -8.16 -15.60 18.38
CA ALA A 201 -8.07 -14.48 19.30
C ALA A 201 -8.67 -14.83 20.67
N TYR A 202 -8.12 -14.23 21.73
CA TYR A 202 -8.55 -14.44 23.10
C TYR A 202 -8.84 -13.11 23.79
N ILE A 203 -10.03 -13.03 24.40
CA ILE A 203 -10.43 -11.96 25.31
C ILE A 203 -10.54 -12.59 26.69
N GLY A 204 -9.51 -12.40 27.52
CA GLY A 204 -9.37 -13.16 28.75
C GLY A 204 -9.30 -14.67 28.48
N LYS A 205 -10.26 -15.45 29.01
CA LYS A 205 -10.38 -16.89 28.78
C LYS A 205 -11.26 -17.27 27.58
N LEU A 206 -11.94 -16.28 26.98
CA LEU A 206 -12.85 -16.53 25.86
C LEU A 206 -12.03 -16.64 24.57
N LYS A 207 -12.20 -17.75 23.86
CA LYS A 207 -11.55 -18.04 22.58
C LYS A 207 -12.50 -17.71 21.43
N SER A 208 -12.00 -17.11 20.36
CA SER A 208 -12.76 -16.83 19.15
C SER A 208 -11.93 -17.13 17.91
N HIS A 209 -12.56 -17.79 16.95
CA HIS A 209 -11.97 -18.04 15.62
C HIS A 209 -12.54 -17.02 14.65
N ILE A 210 -11.66 -16.17 14.10
CA ILE A 210 -12.01 -15.09 13.18
C ILE A 210 -11.08 -15.15 11.97
N THR A 211 -11.41 -14.42 10.91
CA THR A 211 -10.57 -14.34 9.71
C THR A 211 -10.14 -12.90 9.48
N LEU A 212 -8.83 -12.66 9.48
CA LEU A 212 -8.26 -11.44 8.95
C LEU A 212 -8.39 -11.48 7.43
N ASN A 213 -9.00 -10.44 6.84
CA ASN A 213 -9.09 -10.27 5.40
C ASN A 213 -9.14 -8.76 5.12
N LYS A 214 -8.00 -8.15 4.87
CA LYS A 214 -7.87 -6.68 4.76
C LYS A 214 -6.99 -6.27 3.59
N ASP A 215 -7.29 -5.08 3.08
CA ASP A 215 -6.46 -4.36 2.12
C ASP A 215 -5.78 -3.21 2.85
N ILE A 216 -4.47 -3.29 2.96
CA ILE A 216 -3.66 -2.26 3.59
C ILE A 216 -3.36 -1.22 2.52
N LYS A 217 -3.92 -0.01 2.71
CA LYS A 217 -3.67 1.12 1.82
C LYS A 217 -2.25 1.65 2.05
N GLN A 218 -1.54 1.90 0.97
CA GLN A 218 -0.15 2.39 0.99
C GLN A 218 0.10 3.27 -0.23
N ASN A 219 1.14 4.10 -0.16
CA ASN A 219 1.70 4.75 -1.34
C ASN A 219 2.67 3.79 -2.02
N THR A 220 2.74 3.85 -3.35
CA THR A 220 3.61 3.01 -4.17
C THR A 220 4.36 3.86 -5.20
N LEU A 221 5.18 3.26 -6.05
CA LEU A 221 6.21 3.98 -6.81
C LEU A 221 5.67 4.94 -7.87
N ASN A 222 4.40 4.80 -8.27
CA ASN A 222 3.72 5.72 -9.19
C ASN A 222 4.52 6.01 -10.47
N SER A 223 5.03 4.95 -11.12
CA SER A 223 5.88 5.01 -12.30
C SER A 223 7.11 5.93 -12.13
N PHE A 224 7.62 6.06 -10.92
CA PHE A 224 8.72 6.96 -10.56
C PHE A 224 8.45 8.41 -10.97
N ALA A 225 7.21 8.88 -10.78
CA ALA A 225 6.86 10.27 -11.01
C ALA A 225 7.81 11.21 -10.24
N GLY A 226 8.49 12.10 -10.98
CA GLY A 226 9.56 12.95 -10.46
C GLY A 226 10.98 12.40 -10.72
N PHE A 227 11.12 11.35 -11.52
CA PHE A 227 12.41 10.90 -12.05
C PHE A 227 13.17 12.07 -12.70
N SER A 228 14.45 12.20 -12.36
CA SER A 228 15.31 13.23 -12.91
C SER A 228 16.74 12.77 -13.05
N ILE A 229 17.43 13.27 -14.07
CA ILE A 229 18.85 13.05 -14.30
C ILE A 229 19.59 14.36 -14.02
N SER A 230 20.67 14.26 -13.27
CA SER A 230 21.52 15.38 -12.87
C SER A 230 22.99 15.08 -13.17
N ASP A 231 23.78 16.15 -13.30
CA ASP A 231 25.23 16.10 -13.54
C ASP A 231 25.69 15.13 -14.64
N PRO A 232 25.03 15.13 -15.82
CA PRO A 232 25.47 14.27 -16.89
C PRO A 232 26.84 14.74 -17.41
N LYS A 233 27.76 13.80 -17.60
CA LYS A 233 29.11 14.04 -18.10
C LYS A 233 29.46 12.96 -19.12
N LEU A 234 29.87 13.39 -20.30
CA LEU A 234 30.46 12.51 -21.30
C LEU A 234 31.96 12.34 -21.00
N LEU A 235 32.43 11.10 -21.04
CA LEU A 235 33.83 10.73 -20.87
C LEU A 235 34.45 10.45 -22.23
N LEU A 236 35.46 11.24 -22.59
CA LEU A 236 36.22 11.11 -23.83
C LEU A 236 37.71 11.19 -23.47
N PRO A 237 38.49 10.10 -23.65
CA PRO A 237 38.09 8.79 -24.17
C PRO A 237 37.15 8.03 -23.21
N ALA A 238 36.47 7.01 -23.74
CA ALA A 238 35.68 6.09 -22.91
C ALA A 238 36.58 5.35 -21.91
N GLU A 239 36.01 4.95 -20.77
CA GLU A 239 36.72 4.12 -19.80
C GLU A 239 36.98 2.70 -20.35
N SER A 240 37.82 1.92 -19.66
CA SER A 240 38.21 0.57 -20.10
C SER A 240 37.05 -0.41 -20.22
N ASP A 241 35.94 -0.16 -19.53
CA ASP A 241 34.70 -0.96 -19.60
C ASP A 241 33.75 -0.49 -20.72
N GLY A 242 34.13 0.52 -21.50
CA GLY A 242 33.32 1.14 -22.56
C GLY A 242 32.40 2.26 -22.08
N THR A 243 32.36 2.56 -20.76
CA THR A 243 31.55 3.66 -20.23
C THR A 243 32.02 4.99 -20.78
N ASN A 244 31.10 5.72 -21.40
CA ASN A 244 31.37 7.06 -21.91
C ASN A 244 30.33 8.09 -21.43
N LEU A 245 29.35 7.69 -20.63
CA LEU A 245 28.38 8.58 -20.01
C LEU A 245 28.30 8.27 -18.51
N VAL A 246 28.43 9.29 -17.66
CA VAL A 246 28.14 9.18 -16.23
C VAL A 246 27.13 10.24 -15.84
N ALA A 247 26.20 9.89 -14.96
CA ALA A 247 25.17 10.81 -14.48
C ALA A 247 24.64 10.36 -13.11
N ASN A 248 23.84 11.21 -12.49
CA ASN A 248 23.14 10.92 -11.25
C ASN A 248 21.63 10.83 -11.53
N ALA A 249 21.04 9.66 -11.32
CA ALA A 249 19.60 9.43 -11.48
C ALA A 249 18.91 9.48 -10.11
N THR A 250 17.94 10.37 -9.97
CA THR A 250 17.07 10.41 -8.80
C THR A 250 15.82 9.60 -9.07
N LEU A 251 15.57 8.58 -8.25
CA LEU A 251 14.41 7.70 -8.32
C LEU A 251 13.57 7.91 -7.06
N PRO A 252 12.45 8.64 -7.15
CA PRO A 252 11.55 8.84 -6.01
C PRO A 252 10.90 7.53 -5.56
N ASN A 253 10.88 7.31 -4.25
CA ASN A 253 10.14 6.21 -3.63
C ASN A 253 9.21 6.80 -2.54
N PRO A 254 7.96 7.15 -2.86
CA PRO A 254 7.02 7.71 -1.90
C PRO A 254 6.40 6.64 -0.96
N SER A 255 6.79 5.36 -1.13
CA SER A 255 6.31 4.26 -0.30
C SER A 255 7.07 4.17 1.02
N VAL A 256 6.59 3.32 1.93
CA VAL A 256 7.28 2.93 3.17
C VAL A 256 8.15 1.69 2.98
N MET A 257 8.39 1.28 1.74
CA MET A 257 9.12 0.06 1.41
C MET A 257 10.57 0.37 1.05
N THR A 258 11.51 -0.41 1.57
CA THR A 258 12.85 -0.54 1.00
C THR A 258 12.83 -1.68 0.00
N LEU A 259 13.24 -1.41 -1.23
CA LEU A 259 13.28 -2.41 -2.30
C LEU A 259 14.71 -2.57 -2.78
N GLU A 260 15.28 -3.75 -2.58
CA GLU A 260 16.51 -4.14 -3.27
C GLU A 260 16.14 -4.68 -4.66
N ILE A 261 16.70 -4.06 -5.70
CA ILE A 261 16.44 -4.42 -7.09
C ILE A 261 17.64 -5.15 -7.68
N GLY A 262 18.86 -4.65 -7.41
CA GLY A 262 20.11 -5.17 -7.95
C GLY A 262 20.62 -4.37 -9.15
N ASN A 263 21.46 -4.98 -9.97
CA ASN A 263 22.00 -4.36 -11.18
C ASN A 263 20.89 -4.20 -12.21
N THR A 264 20.57 -2.95 -12.53
CA THR A 264 19.47 -2.59 -13.42
C THR A 264 20.01 -1.97 -14.69
N THR A 265 19.71 -2.56 -15.84
CA THR A 265 20.07 -2.02 -17.16
C THR A 265 18.84 -1.39 -17.81
N LEU A 266 19.01 -0.16 -18.29
CA LEU A 266 18.01 0.61 -19.01
C LEU A 266 18.56 0.98 -20.39
N ASN A 267 17.72 0.90 -21.42
CA ASN A 267 18.02 1.44 -22.75
C ASN A 267 17.73 2.95 -22.76
N LEU A 268 18.60 3.72 -23.37
CA LEU A 268 18.46 5.16 -23.55
C LEU A 268 17.96 5.45 -24.97
N LEU A 269 16.83 6.13 -25.07
CA LEU A 269 16.19 6.49 -26.31
C LEU A 269 16.01 8.01 -26.42
N SER A 270 16.09 8.50 -27.64
CA SER A 270 15.65 9.84 -28.04
C SER A 270 14.57 9.67 -29.10
N GLY A 271 13.32 9.98 -28.76
CA GLY A 271 12.18 9.60 -29.59
C GLY A 271 12.13 8.07 -29.73
N ASN A 272 12.16 7.58 -30.97
CA ASN A 272 12.19 6.15 -31.29
C ASN A 272 13.61 5.58 -31.50
N LEU A 273 14.65 6.42 -31.42
CA LEU A 273 16.02 6.01 -31.69
C LEU A 273 16.72 5.57 -30.39
N THR A 274 17.20 4.33 -30.35
CA THR A 274 18.06 3.84 -29.27
C THR A 274 19.46 4.45 -29.43
N LEU A 275 19.86 5.25 -28.46
CA LEU A 275 21.16 5.91 -28.43
C LEU A 275 22.20 5.12 -27.62
N GLY A 276 21.77 4.14 -26.82
CA GLY A 276 22.68 3.36 -26.00
C GLY A 276 22.00 2.69 -24.82
N ASN A 277 22.79 2.34 -23.81
CA ASN A 277 22.29 1.78 -22.56
C ASN A 277 22.94 2.43 -21.34
N CYS A 278 22.34 2.22 -20.18
CA CYS A 278 22.90 2.61 -18.91
C CYS A 278 22.57 1.58 -17.84
N THR A 279 23.45 1.52 -16.84
CA THR A 279 23.41 0.55 -15.77
C THR A 279 23.45 1.28 -14.43
N LEU A 280 22.51 0.94 -13.57
CA LEU A 280 22.50 1.28 -12.15
C LEU A 280 22.97 0.06 -11.38
N ASN A 281 24.15 0.15 -10.78
CA ASN A 281 24.73 -0.96 -10.03
C ASN A 281 24.13 -1.01 -8.62
N ASN A 282 23.75 -2.20 -8.16
CA ASN A 282 23.24 -2.45 -6.81
C ASN A 282 22.11 -1.49 -6.40
N LEU A 283 21.12 -1.30 -7.29
CA LEU A 283 20.03 -0.38 -7.05
C LEU A 283 19.21 -0.81 -5.83
N MET A 284 19.13 0.10 -4.85
CA MET A 284 18.31 -0.03 -3.66
C MET A 284 17.45 1.21 -3.52
N LEU A 285 16.13 1.04 -3.54
CA LEU A 285 15.16 2.11 -3.38
C LEU A 285 14.73 2.20 -1.93
N ARG A 286 15.15 3.27 -1.24
CA ARG A 286 14.72 3.56 0.13
C ARG A 286 13.63 4.63 0.13
N PRO A 287 12.72 4.64 1.13
CA PRO A 287 11.68 5.67 1.25
C PRO A 287 12.24 7.09 1.13
N GLY A 288 11.68 7.90 0.22
CA GLY A 288 12.12 9.25 -0.11
C GLY A 288 12.79 9.38 -1.47
N ASN A 289 13.46 10.50 -1.72
CA ASN A 289 14.17 10.78 -2.96
C ASN A 289 15.66 10.51 -2.78
N HIS A 290 16.18 9.54 -3.51
CA HIS A 290 17.58 9.16 -3.48
C HIS A 290 18.19 9.23 -4.87
N SER A 291 19.42 9.76 -4.94
CA SER A 291 20.20 9.84 -6.17
C SER A 291 21.19 8.69 -6.23
N THR A 292 21.21 7.98 -7.35
CA THR A 292 22.08 6.83 -7.61
C THR A 292 22.99 7.13 -8.80
N PRO A 293 24.30 6.85 -8.72
CA PRO A 293 25.19 7.03 -9.85
C PRO A 293 24.83 6.04 -10.96
N VAL A 294 24.83 6.53 -12.19
CA VAL A 294 24.51 5.80 -13.41
C VAL A 294 25.71 5.84 -14.33
N ARG A 295 26.04 4.67 -14.90
CA ARG A 295 27.09 4.52 -15.90
C ARG A 295 26.46 4.05 -17.20
N GLY A 296 26.79 4.70 -18.30
CA GLY A 296 26.17 4.45 -19.60
C GLY A 296 27.18 4.37 -20.73
N ILE A 297 26.75 3.65 -21.77
CA ILE A 297 27.43 3.53 -23.03
C ILE A 297 26.50 4.15 -24.07
N LEU A 298 26.90 5.31 -24.56
CA LEU A 298 26.19 6.09 -25.57
C LEU A 298 26.88 5.90 -26.93
N ASP A 299 26.12 5.54 -27.94
CA ASP A 299 26.60 5.49 -29.32
C ASP A 299 26.62 6.90 -29.90
N LEU A 300 27.79 7.53 -29.79
CA LEU A 300 28.03 8.88 -30.31
C LEU A 300 27.99 8.94 -31.84
N GLY A 301 28.31 7.84 -32.54
CA GLY A 301 28.22 7.78 -34.00
C GLY A 301 26.76 7.90 -34.44
N THR A 302 25.91 7.02 -33.89
CA THR A 302 24.46 7.03 -34.13
C THR A 302 23.82 8.35 -33.72
N LEU A 303 24.25 8.95 -32.60
CA LEU A 303 23.79 10.27 -32.15
C LEU A 303 24.12 11.36 -33.18
N ILE A 304 25.35 11.41 -33.68
CA ILE A 304 25.81 12.45 -34.61
C ILE A 304 25.14 12.28 -35.98
N GLU A 305 25.03 11.06 -36.48
CA GLU A 305 24.35 10.75 -37.76
C GLU A 305 22.87 11.12 -37.74
N ASN A 306 22.23 11.01 -36.58
CA ASN A 306 20.80 11.31 -36.41
C ASN A 306 20.54 12.62 -35.67
N ILE A 307 21.55 13.48 -35.51
CA ILE A 307 21.41 14.74 -34.77
C ILE A 307 20.34 15.62 -35.41
N GLY A 308 20.23 15.56 -36.73
CA GLY A 308 19.28 16.37 -37.46
C GLY A 308 17.81 16.06 -37.17
N PRO A 309 17.38 14.81 -37.36
CA PRO A 309 16.06 14.33 -36.93
C PRO A 309 15.80 14.49 -35.44
N ILE A 310 16.78 14.21 -34.56
CA ILE A 310 16.63 14.38 -33.11
C ILE A 310 16.32 15.84 -32.75
N LEU A 311 17.05 16.78 -33.36
CA LEU A 311 16.85 18.21 -33.10
C LEU A 311 15.51 18.72 -33.63
N SER A 312 14.98 18.15 -34.72
CA SER A 312 13.67 18.54 -35.24
C SER A 312 12.53 17.98 -34.38
N GLU A 313 12.59 16.70 -34.02
CA GLU A 313 11.61 16.02 -33.17
C GLU A 313 11.55 16.62 -31.76
N GLN A 314 12.70 17.01 -31.21
CA GLN A 314 12.79 17.58 -29.86
C GLN A 314 12.85 19.12 -29.84
N SER A 315 12.53 19.78 -30.95
CA SER A 315 12.75 21.23 -31.12
C SER A 315 12.13 22.09 -30.01
N ASP A 316 11.00 21.68 -29.43
CA ASP A 316 10.36 22.39 -28.32
C ASP A 316 11.11 22.23 -26.99
N SER A 317 11.54 21.01 -26.64
CA SER A 317 12.38 20.79 -25.44
C SER A 317 13.71 21.52 -25.55
N ILE A 318 14.27 21.53 -26.76
CA ILE A 318 15.50 22.23 -27.13
C ILE A 318 15.37 23.74 -26.97
N LYS A 319 14.26 24.35 -27.42
CA LYS A 319 14.00 25.79 -27.23
C LYS A 319 13.97 26.16 -25.74
N GLU A 320 13.50 25.25 -24.90
CA GLU A 320 13.53 25.38 -23.43
C GLU A 320 14.93 25.15 -22.83
N GLY A 321 15.90 24.66 -23.60
CA GLY A 321 17.28 24.39 -23.18
C GLY A 321 17.52 22.97 -22.67
N TYR A 322 16.63 22.03 -22.99
CA TYR A 322 16.68 20.65 -22.52
C TYR A 322 16.70 19.63 -23.68
N LEU A 323 17.30 18.48 -23.42
CA LEU A 323 17.17 17.27 -24.24
C LEU A 323 16.29 16.28 -23.49
N SER A 324 15.23 15.81 -24.13
CA SER A 324 14.35 14.79 -23.56
C SER A 324 14.94 13.40 -23.86
N LEU A 325 15.38 12.70 -22.82
CA LEU A 325 15.82 11.31 -22.93
C LEU A 325 14.81 10.39 -22.28
N THR A 326 14.44 9.32 -22.98
CA THR A 326 13.56 8.28 -22.49
C THR A 326 14.39 7.07 -22.12
N ALA A 327 14.33 6.65 -20.85
CA ALA A 327 14.91 5.41 -20.37
C ALA A 327 13.83 4.32 -20.32
N VAL A 328 14.13 3.15 -20.87
CA VAL A 328 13.24 1.98 -20.86
C VAL A 328 13.96 0.82 -20.21
N GLY A 329 13.32 0.14 -19.25
CA GLY A 329 13.95 -1.00 -18.59
C GLY A 329 14.27 -2.14 -19.56
N ALA A 330 15.43 -2.78 -19.36
CA ALA A 330 15.88 -3.89 -20.21
C ALA A 330 16.05 -5.18 -19.40
N ASN A 331 16.83 -5.12 -18.32
CA ASN A 331 17.21 -6.28 -17.53
C ASN A 331 17.45 -5.92 -16.07
N VAL A 332 17.17 -6.86 -15.16
CA VAL A 332 17.49 -6.75 -13.74
C VAL A 332 18.16 -8.03 -13.28
N GLU A 333 19.34 -7.89 -12.68
CA GLU A 333 20.14 -8.98 -12.15
C GLU A 333 20.51 -8.76 -10.70
N TYR A 334 20.50 -9.83 -9.92
CA TYR A 334 20.95 -9.84 -8.54
C TYR A 334 21.95 -10.98 -8.37
N GLU A 335 23.15 -10.66 -7.88
CA GLU A 335 24.27 -11.62 -7.73
C GLU A 335 24.58 -12.43 -9.01
N GLY A 336 24.43 -11.81 -10.19
CA GLY A 336 24.70 -12.44 -11.49
C GLY A 336 23.58 -13.35 -12.01
N VAL A 337 22.42 -13.37 -11.35
CA VAL A 337 21.24 -14.11 -11.80
C VAL A 337 20.12 -13.14 -12.13
N GLN A 338 19.48 -13.33 -13.28
CA GLN A 338 18.32 -12.51 -13.68
C GLN A 338 17.17 -12.69 -12.69
N VAL A 339 16.54 -11.57 -12.31
CA VAL A 339 15.32 -11.53 -11.49
C VAL A 339 14.12 -11.35 -12.42
N PRO A 340 13.33 -12.41 -12.72
CA PRO A 340 12.35 -12.37 -13.81
C PRO A 340 11.22 -11.38 -13.56
N TYR A 341 10.67 -11.33 -12.34
CA TYR A 341 9.55 -10.46 -12.00
C TYR A 341 9.90 -8.97 -12.05
N TYR A 342 11.13 -8.58 -11.69
CA TYR A 342 11.59 -7.20 -11.88
C TYR A 342 11.87 -6.92 -13.35
N THR A 343 12.55 -7.83 -14.05
CA THR A 343 12.86 -7.67 -15.48
C THR A 343 11.59 -7.48 -16.32
N GLU A 344 10.57 -8.30 -16.09
CA GLU A 344 9.30 -8.23 -16.84
C GLU A 344 8.56 -6.91 -16.60
N VAL A 345 8.52 -6.44 -15.35
CA VAL A 345 7.84 -5.19 -14.98
C VAL A 345 8.60 -3.98 -15.52
N MET A 346 9.93 -3.96 -15.36
CA MET A 346 10.79 -2.86 -15.79
C MET A 346 10.81 -2.69 -17.31
N LYS A 347 10.66 -3.77 -18.10
CA LYS A 347 10.54 -3.67 -19.56
C LYS A 347 9.36 -2.82 -20.05
N ASN A 348 8.32 -2.71 -19.24
CA ASN A 348 7.17 -1.87 -19.53
C ASN A 348 7.28 -0.47 -18.90
N LEU A 349 8.32 -0.23 -18.10
CA LEU A 349 8.53 1.05 -17.44
C LEU A 349 9.28 1.98 -18.40
N THR A 350 8.64 3.10 -18.71
CA THR A 350 9.23 4.18 -19.49
C THR A 350 9.37 5.40 -18.59
N MET A 351 10.57 5.97 -18.53
CA MET A 351 10.86 7.15 -17.73
C MET A 351 11.47 8.21 -18.62
N THR A 352 10.88 9.41 -18.65
CA THR A 352 11.40 10.51 -19.47
C THR A 352 12.04 11.56 -18.56
N ALA A 353 13.28 11.92 -18.84
CA ALA A 353 14.00 12.98 -18.14
C ALA A 353 14.36 14.12 -19.10
N LYS A 354 14.15 15.35 -18.64
CA LYS A 354 14.69 16.55 -19.27
C LYS A 354 16.13 16.74 -18.80
N VAL A 355 17.09 16.55 -19.70
CA VAL A 355 18.50 16.71 -19.43
C VAL A 355 18.93 18.13 -19.84
N PRO A 356 19.49 18.95 -18.95
CA PRO A 356 19.95 20.29 -19.30
C PRO A 356 21.09 20.25 -20.32
N LEU A 357 20.88 20.86 -21.50
CA LEU A 357 21.88 20.88 -22.57
C LEU A 357 23.12 21.70 -22.20
N GLY A 358 22.92 22.82 -21.48
CA GLY A 358 24.02 23.66 -21.01
C GLY A 358 25.02 22.86 -20.17
N SER A 359 24.53 22.12 -19.18
CA SER A 359 25.36 21.27 -18.31
C SER A 359 26.04 20.13 -19.07
N LEU A 360 25.32 19.48 -20.00
CA LEU A 360 25.90 18.43 -20.86
C LEU A 360 27.10 18.96 -21.65
N VAL A 361 26.92 20.09 -22.33
CA VAL A 361 27.94 20.72 -23.17
C VAL A 361 29.09 21.21 -22.30
N THR A 362 28.84 21.96 -21.23
CA THR A 362 29.91 22.47 -20.35
C THR A 362 30.70 21.37 -19.65
N ASN A 363 30.04 20.32 -19.16
CA ASN A 363 30.71 19.22 -18.46
C ASN A 363 31.55 18.38 -19.42
N THR A 364 31.04 18.17 -20.64
CA THR A 364 31.78 17.49 -21.73
C THR A 364 32.98 18.34 -22.15
N LEU A 365 32.78 19.61 -22.49
CA LEU A 365 33.86 20.53 -22.88
C LEU A 365 34.89 20.69 -21.77
N SER A 366 34.48 20.86 -20.51
CA SER A 366 35.40 20.91 -19.38
C SER A 366 36.18 19.61 -19.20
N GLY A 367 35.56 18.45 -19.48
CA GLY A 367 36.22 17.15 -19.44
C GLY A 367 37.29 16.98 -20.53
N ILE A 368 37.01 17.45 -21.75
CA ILE A 368 37.97 17.43 -22.86
C ILE A 368 39.05 18.52 -22.66
N LEU A 369 38.68 19.71 -22.17
CA LEU A 369 39.59 20.82 -21.92
C LEU A 369 40.55 20.54 -20.77
N HIS A 370 40.12 19.84 -19.71
CA HIS A 370 40.97 19.57 -18.54
C HIS A 370 41.12 18.08 -18.24
N PRO A 371 41.87 17.29 -19.05
CA PRO A 371 42.11 15.88 -18.74
C PRO A 371 43.01 15.68 -17.51
N ASN A 372 43.78 16.70 -17.09
CA ASN A 372 44.69 16.68 -15.93
C ASN A 372 45.15 18.11 -15.52
N GLY A 373 44.30 19.12 -15.68
CA GLY A 373 44.64 20.52 -15.34
C GLY A 373 45.43 21.29 -16.41
N THR A 374 45.70 20.70 -17.57
CA THR A 374 46.26 21.40 -18.74
C THR A 374 45.21 21.51 -19.84
N ASN A 375 44.89 22.74 -20.25
CA ASN A 375 44.02 23.05 -21.39
C ASN A 375 44.64 22.55 -22.69
N ILE A 376 44.17 21.40 -23.21
CA ILE A 376 44.70 20.82 -24.47
C ILE A 376 44.37 21.64 -25.71
N PHE A 377 43.46 22.61 -25.61
CA PHE A 377 43.11 23.54 -26.69
C PHE A 377 43.75 24.93 -26.54
N ALA A 378 44.58 25.15 -25.51
CA ALA A 378 45.25 26.43 -25.30
C ALA A 378 46.13 26.79 -26.51
N GLY A 379 45.80 27.90 -27.17
CA GLY A 379 46.58 28.43 -28.30
C GLY A 379 46.09 28.01 -29.69
N LEU A 380 44.93 27.35 -29.82
CA LEU A 380 44.32 27.09 -31.12
C LEU A 380 43.58 28.34 -31.64
N ASN A 381 44.04 28.85 -32.78
CA ASN A 381 43.37 29.88 -33.56
C ASN A 381 42.28 29.25 -34.44
N MET A 382 41.01 29.48 -34.10
CA MET A 382 39.87 29.09 -34.91
C MET A 382 39.38 30.28 -35.72
N THR A 383 39.25 30.12 -37.04
CA THR A 383 38.75 31.17 -37.93
C THR A 383 37.36 30.81 -38.40
N THR A 384 36.41 31.72 -38.18
CA THR A 384 35.03 31.60 -38.65
C THR A 384 34.93 31.88 -40.16
N ASP A 385 33.85 31.44 -40.80
CA ASP A 385 33.61 31.68 -42.24
C ASP A 385 33.50 33.17 -42.60
N SER A 386 33.25 34.03 -41.60
CA SER A 386 33.30 35.49 -41.70
C SER A 386 34.71 36.08 -41.59
N GLY A 387 35.75 35.23 -41.44
CA GLY A 387 37.15 35.64 -41.35
C GLY A 387 37.61 36.08 -39.96
N GLU A 388 36.78 35.91 -38.91
CA GLU A 388 37.16 36.26 -37.55
C GLU A 388 37.91 35.10 -36.89
N THR A 389 39.15 35.36 -36.47
CA THR A 389 39.99 34.39 -35.76
C THR A 389 39.90 34.62 -34.24
N PHE A 390 39.65 33.56 -33.47
CA PHE A 390 39.69 33.59 -32.00
C PHE A 390 40.61 32.51 -31.44
N THR A 391 41.40 32.88 -30.42
CA THR A 391 42.32 32.02 -29.67
C THR A 391 41.57 31.30 -28.55
N VAL A 392 41.44 29.98 -28.67
CA VAL A 392 40.86 29.17 -27.58
C VAL A 392 41.82 29.20 -26.36
N GLY A 393 41.31 29.68 -25.22
CA GLY A 393 42.00 29.68 -23.93
C GLY A 393 42.52 31.03 -23.43
N GLU A 394 42.18 32.14 -24.08
CA GLU A 394 42.63 33.49 -23.68
C GLU A 394 41.53 34.31 -22.99
N ASP A 395 40.71 33.70 -22.14
CA ASP A 395 39.79 34.43 -21.27
C ASP A 395 40.25 34.37 -19.82
N LYS A 396 40.64 35.53 -19.29
CA LYS A 396 40.79 35.74 -17.85
C LYS A 396 39.46 35.40 -17.19
N ALA A 397 39.55 34.60 -16.13
CA ALA A 397 38.46 34.27 -15.23
C ALA A 397 37.70 35.54 -14.84
N ASP A 398 36.52 35.73 -15.42
CA ASP A 398 35.49 36.59 -14.86
C ASP A 398 34.21 35.78 -14.70
N GLY A 399 33.72 35.74 -13.48
CA GLY A 399 32.63 34.87 -13.07
C GLY A 399 31.30 35.38 -13.63
N GLY A 400 30.76 34.71 -14.65
CA GLY A 400 29.41 34.99 -15.11
C GLY A 400 28.92 34.08 -16.22
N SER A 401 27.95 33.21 -15.91
CA SER A 401 26.85 32.68 -16.76
C SER A 401 27.06 32.33 -18.26
N ASP A 402 28.27 32.19 -18.80
CA ASP A 402 28.48 32.05 -20.25
C ASP A 402 28.35 30.64 -20.83
N GLY A 403 28.30 29.60 -19.99
CA GLY A 403 28.06 28.22 -20.47
C GLY A 403 26.70 28.05 -21.17
N ALA A 404 25.69 28.83 -20.77
CA ALA A 404 24.37 28.83 -21.38
C ALA A 404 24.32 29.57 -22.73
N SER A 405 25.20 30.55 -22.96
CA SER A 405 25.26 31.34 -24.19
C SER A 405 25.95 30.55 -25.31
N LEU A 406 27.03 29.82 -25.00
CA LEU A 406 27.71 28.89 -25.90
C LEU A 406 26.82 27.72 -26.34
N GLY A 407 26.14 27.06 -25.39
CA GLY A 407 25.20 25.97 -25.69
C GLY A 407 24.08 26.41 -26.62
N ARG A 408 23.49 27.60 -26.40
CA ARG A 408 22.46 28.18 -27.29
C ARG A 408 22.99 28.54 -28.67
N ARG A 409 24.22 29.04 -28.79
CA ARG A 409 24.85 29.38 -30.09
C ARG A 409 25.16 28.14 -30.92
N ALA A 410 25.74 27.11 -30.32
CA ALA A 410 26.01 25.83 -30.98
C ALA A 410 24.70 25.18 -31.50
N LEU A 411 23.64 25.22 -30.70
CA LEU A 411 22.33 24.71 -31.11
C LEU A 411 21.69 25.53 -32.24
N LYS A 412 21.84 26.85 -32.22
CA LYS A 412 21.33 27.72 -33.28
C LYS A 412 22.03 27.44 -34.62
N MET A 413 23.32 27.06 -34.60
CA MET A 413 24.04 26.60 -35.80
C MET A 413 23.60 25.20 -36.24
N LEU A 414 23.42 24.25 -35.30
CA LEU A 414 22.94 22.89 -35.59
C LEU A 414 21.49 22.85 -36.12
N GLY A 415 20.68 23.84 -35.75
CA GLY A 415 19.31 24.03 -36.23
C GLY A 415 19.20 24.66 -37.62
N GLN A 416 20.30 25.21 -38.17
CA GLN A 416 20.35 25.69 -39.55
C GLN A 416 20.74 24.54 -40.48
N GLU A 417 19.83 24.16 -41.39
CA GLU A 417 19.99 23.00 -42.27
C GLU A 417 21.27 23.06 -43.12
N GLU A 418 21.67 24.25 -43.58
CA GLU A 418 22.89 24.48 -44.37
C GLU A 418 24.20 24.35 -43.57
N ARG A 419 24.20 24.59 -42.24
CA ARG A 419 25.42 24.56 -41.40
C ARG A 419 25.54 23.31 -40.54
N ARG A 420 24.51 22.47 -40.55
CA ARG A 420 24.46 21.22 -39.78
C ARG A 420 25.58 20.27 -40.21
N ASP A 421 25.81 20.13 -41.51
CA ASP A 421 26.81 19.21 -42.05
C ASP A 421 28.23 19.61 -41.66
N GLU A 422 28.55 20.91 -41.67
CA GLU A 422 29.84 21.44 -41.22
C GLU A 422 30.09 21.17 -39.73
N VAL A 423 29.07 21.40 -38.88
CA VAL A 423 29.19 21.13 -37.44
C VAL A 423 29.31 19.63 -37.16
N VAL A 424 28.58 18.80 -37.90
CA VAL A 424 28.68 17.33 -37.84
C VAL A 424 30.09 16.86 -38.22
N ASP A 425 30.69 17.43 -39.26
CA ASP A 425 32.04 17.07 -39.69
C ASP A 425 33.11 17.52 -38.68
N VAL A 426 32.95 18.68 -38.05
CA VAL A 426 33.82 19.13 -36.94
C VAL A 426 33.70 18.19 -35.74
N LEU A 427 32.48 17.78 -35.35
CA LEU A 427 32.26 16.82 -34.27
C LEU A 427 32.87 15.45 -34.58
N LYS A 428 32.69 14.94 -35.81
CA LYS A 428 33.33 13.70 -36.27
C LYS A 428 34.86 13.79 -36.24
N ALA A 429 35.43 14.95 -36.62
CA ALA A 429 36.87 15.19 -36.57
C ALA A 429 37.40 15.22 -35.13
N LEU A 430 36.67 15.85 -34.19
CA LEU A 430 37.01 15.88 -32.77
C LEU A 430 36.98 14.48 -32.13
N MET A 431 35.98 13.66 -32.46
CA MET A 431 35.93 12.27 -32.00
C MET A 431 37.09 11.43 -32.54
N LYS A 432 37.45 11.59 -33.82
CA LYS A 432 38.63 10.92 -34.38
C LYS A 432 39.90 11.35 -33.66
N ARG A 433 40.10 12.65 -33.39
CA ARG A 433 41.34 13.13 -32.76
C ARG A 433 41.52 12.61 -31.33
N GLY A 434 40.45 12.55 -30.53
CA GLY A 434 40.47 11.93 -29.20
C GLY A 434 40.72 10.41 -29.22
N ALA A 435 40.48 9.75 -30.35
CA ALA A 435 40.83 8.34 -30.55
C ALA A 435 42.27 8.11 -31.05
N TYR A 436 42.96 9.16 -31.51
CA TYR A 436 44.32 9.08 -32.09
C TYR A 436 45.42 9.71 -31.20
N GLU A 437 45.10 10.29 -30.04
CA GLU A 437 46.10 10.68 -29.03
C GLU A 437 46.33 9.58 -27.99
N ILE A 438 46.71 8.39 -28.49
CA ILE A 438 47.43 7.34 -27.75
C ILE A 438 48.77 7.12 -28.44
#